data_AF-A0A353WJ28-F1
#
_entry.id   AF-A0A353WJ28-F1
#
_cell.length_a   1.000
_cell.length_b   1.000
_cell.length_c   1.000
_cell.angle_alpha   90.00
_cell.angle_beta   90.00
_cell.angle_gamma   90.00
#
_symmetry.space_group_name_H-M   'P 1'
#
loop_
_entity.id
_entity.type
_entity.pdbx_description
1 polymer ?
#
loop_
_entity_poly.entity_id
_entity_poly.type
_entity_poly.pdbx_seq_one_letter_code
_entity_poly.pdbx_strand_id
1 'polypeptide(L)'
;MGGGQREAMDLEKRLEMYRSDYFFHIDFKEKIYTRMALFSVFITACITANFSMQEELMKLGCMQLSIVIILWVAAALVLAFVIYALFCITNLKSDELVNSNSEMENYRNTLRQHYISHFPDATEQAVNTYIDDQFLIYLTSQYSSCSAIFYENNVYRQKWLARLAVSSYLLLILTFIVSMFFLYQKIEGDIMSQSQTIPPPPP
;
A
#
# COMPACT_ATOMS: atom_id res chain seq x y z
N MET A 1 27.31 37.25 22.94
CA MET A 1 26.37 36.25 23.48
C MET A 1 25.04 36.38 22.76
N GLY A 2 24.85 35.64 21.66
CA GLY A 2 23.63 35.72 20.82
C GLY A 2 23.51 34.63 19.75
N GLY A 3 24.41 33.63 19.76
CA GLY A 3 24.41 32.50 18.81
C GLY A 3 23.52 31.34 19.27
N GLY A 4 23.63 30.92 20.53
CA GLY A 4 22.92 29.73 21.04
C GLY A 4 21.39 29.81 20.98
N GLN A 5 20.78 30.98 21.20
CA GLN A 5 19.32 31.13 21.08
C GLN A 5 18.81 31.07 19.63
N ARG A 6 19.62 31.51 18.64
CA ARG A 6 19.24 31.38 17.23
C ARG A 6 19.38 29.94 16.75
N GLU A 7 20.41 29.24 17.20
CA GLU A 7 20.63 27.83 16.87
C GLU A 7 19.57 26.93 17.52
N ALA A 8 19.20 27.18 18.77
CA ALA A 8 18.11 26.45 19.43
C ALA A 8 16.76 26.66 18.72
N MET A 9 16.41 27.90 18.37
CA MET A 9 15.18 28.21 17.63
C MET A 9 15.17 27.62 16.20
N ASP A 10 16.34 27.51 15.56
CA ASP A 10 16.47 26.82 14.26
C ASP A 10 16.32 25.31 14.40
N LEU A 11 16.84 24.72 15.49
CA LEU A 11 16.70 23.29 15.77
C LEU A 11 15.24 22.90 16.08
N GLU A 12 14.53 23.70 16.87
CA GLU A 12 13.11 23.47 17.16
C GLU A 12 12.25 23.47 15.89
N LYS A 13 12.50 24.43 14.99
CA LYS A 13 11.82 24.49 13.69
C LYS A 13 12.14 23.28 12.81
N ARG A 14 13.41 22.84 12.80
CA ARG A 14 13.82 21.63 12.06
C ARG A 14 13.17 20.37 12.64
N LEU A 15 13.10 20.26 13.96
CA LEU A 15 12.40 19.16 14.62
C LEU A 15 10.93 19.13 14.23
N GLU A 16 10.24 20.26 14.27
CA GLU A 16 8.83 20.36 13.87
C GLU A 16 8.63 19.92 12.41
N MET A 17 9.52 20.37 11.51
CA MET A 17 9.52 19.97 10.11
C MET A 17 9.69 18.46 9.94
N TYR A 18 10.72 17.85 10.54
CA TYR A 18 10.96 16.40 10.42
C TYR A 18 9.87 15.56 11.07
N ARG A 19 9.32 16.04 12.18
CA ARG A 19 8.17 15.40 12.83
C ARG A 19 6.95 15.42 11.92
N SER A 20 6.64 16.57 11.31
CA SER A 20 5.53 16.70 10.36
C SER A 20 5.73 15.80 9.14
N ASP A 21 6.94 15.75 8.59
CA ASP A 21 7.29 14.92 7.43
C ASP A 21 7.17 13.42 7.73
N TYR A 22 7.64 13.00 8.92
CA TYR A 22 7.48 11.63 9.41
C TYR A 22 6.01 11.20 9.47
N PHE A 23 5.15 12.01 10.08
CA PHE A 23 3.71 11.70 10.15
C PHE A 23 3.04 11.73 8.78
N PHE A 24 3.44 12.66 7.91
CA PHE A 24 2.96 12.68 6.53
C PHE A 24 3.27 11.37 5.81
N HIS A 25 4.46 10.79 5.99
CA HIS A 25 4.82 9.52 5.38
C HIS A 25 4.11 8.31 6.01
N ILE A 26 3.77 8.36 7.30
CA ILE A 26 2.89 7.35 7.92
C ILE A 26 1.50 7.39 7.26
N ASP A 27 0.89 8.56 7.16
CA ASP A 27 -0.43 8.72 6.55
C ASP A 27 -0.42 8.31 5.07
N PHE A 28 0.68 8.60 4.37
CA PHE A 28 0.86 8.20 2.98
C PHE A 28 0.94 6.68 2.82
N LYS A 29 1.61 5.98 3.74
CA LYS A 29 1.64 4.51 3.79
C LYS A 29 0.23 3.94 3.96
N GLU A 30 -0.59 4.50 4.84
CA GLU A 30 -1.98 4.06 5.02
C GLU A 30 -2.79 4.22 3.73
N LYS A 31 -2.69 5.38 3.06
CA LYS A 31 -3.35 5.62 1.76
C LYS A 31 -2.94 4.60 0.70
N ILE A 32 -1.67 4.15 0.69
CA ILE A 32 -1.21 3.10 -0.21
C ILE A 32 -1.92 1.78 0.10
N TYR A 33 -2.02 1.38 1.36
CA TYR A 33 -2.72 0.15 1.74
C TYR A 33 -4.22 0.20 1.47
N THR A 34 -4.87 1.36 1.67
CA THR A 34 -6.28 1.53 1.28
C THR A 34 -6.46 1.30 -0.22
N ARG A 35 -5.59 1.87 -1.06
CA ARG A 35 -5.63 1.64 -2.52
C ARG A 35 -5.35 0.19 -2.88
N MET A 36 -4.40 -0.46 -2.21
CA MET A 36 -4.10 -1.88 -2.38
C MET A 36 -5.33 -2.75 -2.07
N ALA A 37 -6.05 -2.44 -0.99
CA ALA A 37 -7.29 -3.13 -0.63
C ALA A 37 -8.38 -2.96 -1.71
N LEU A 38 -8.55 -1.75 -2.26
CA LEU A 38 -9.47 -1.52 -3.38
C LEU A 38 -9.13 -2.37 -4.60
N PHE A 39 -7.85 -2.43 -5.00
CA PHE A 39 -7.43 -3.29 -6.10
C PHE A 39 -7.69 -4.77 -5.81
N SER A 40 -7.44 -5.22 -4.58
CA SER A 40 -7.74 -6.59 -4.16
C SER A 40 -9.21 -6.96 -4.40
N VAL A 41 -10.14 -6.07 -4.00
CA VAL A 41 -11.59 -6.27 -4.24
C VAL A 41 -11.91 -6.39 -5.73
N PHE A 42 -11.32 -5.52 -6.58
CA PHE A 42 -11.52 -5.59 -8.04
C PHE A 42 -10.98 -6.91 -8.64
N ILE A 43 -9.80 -7.34 -8.20
CA ILE A 43 -9.19 -8.60 -8.65
C ILE A 43 -10.07 -9.78 -8.25
N THR A 44 -10.55 -9.82 -7.00
CA THR A 44 -11.48 -10.86 -6.52
C THR A 44 -12.75 -10.89 -7.36
N ALA A 45 -13.36 -9.73 -7.65
CA ALA A 45 -14.54 -9.65 -8.49
C ALA A 45 -14.29 -10.22 -9.91
N CYS A 46 -13.12 -9.94 -10.50
CA CYS A 46 -12.75 -10.48 -11.81
C CYS A 46 -12.61 -12.02 -11.77
N ILE A 47 -11.97 -12.56 -10.72
CA ILE A 47 -11.82 -14.00 -10.52
C ILE A 47 -13.20 -14.66 -10.39
N THR A 48 -14.05 -14.13 -9.51
CA THR A 48 -15.41 -14.64 -9.29
C THR A 48 -16.24 -14.59 -10.57
N ALA A 49 -16.17 -13.50 -11.34
CA ALA A 49 -16.87 -13.38 -12.60
C ALA A 49 -16.45 -14.49 -13.58
N ASN A 50 -15.13 -14.72 -13.78
CA ASN A 50 -14.64 -15.77 -14.67
C ASN A 50 -15.10 -17.17 -14.25
N PHE A 51 -15.08 -17.49 -12.95
CA PHE A 51 -15.60 -18.77 -12.46
C PHE A 51 -17.11 -18.90 -12.67
N SER A 52 -17.89 -17.85 -12.44
CA SER A 52 -19.34 -17.88 -12.61
C SER A 52 -19.79 -18.05 -14.06
N MET A 53 -18.98 -17.58 -15.02
CA MET A 53 -19.28 -17.68 -16.45
C MET A 53 -18.78 -18.99 -17.08
N GLN A 54 -17.99 -19.79 -16.35
CA GLN A 54 -17.26 -20.92 -16.89
C GLN A 54 -18.15 -21.95 -17.60
N GLU A 55 -19.27 -22.35 -16.99
CA GLU A 55 -20.14 -23.41 -17.53
C GLU A 55 -20.78 -23.02 -18.86
N GLU A 56 -21.27 -21.78 -18.98
CA GLU A 56 -21.86 -21.31 -20.23
C GLU A 56 -20.80 -21.09 -21.32
N LEU A 57 -19.62 -20.60 -20.96
CA LEU A 57 -18.52 -20.42 -21.91
C LEU A 57 -18.01 -21.76 -22.48
N MET A 58 -18.12 -22.86 -21.71
CA MET A 58 -17.77 -24.20 -22.21
C MET A 58 -18.71 -24.71 -23.31
N LYS A 59 -19.89 -24.08 -23.49
CA LYS A 59 -20.85 -24.43 -24.56
C LYS A 59 -20.57 -23.70 -25.89
N LEU A 60 -19.60 -22.80 -25.92
CA LEU A 60 -19.19 -22.08 -27.14
C LEU A 60 -18.64 -23.05 -28.20
N GLY A 61 -18.75 -22.66 -29.48
CA GLY A 61 -18.13 -23.40 -30.58
C GLY A 61 -16.60 -23.45 -30.47
N CYS A 62 -15.95 -24.45 -31.08
CA CYS A 62 -14.51 -24.73 -30.93
C CYS A 62 -13.60 -23.51 -31.14
N MET A 63 -13.89 -22.65 -32.12
CA MET A 63 -13.09 -21.46 -32.42
C MET A 63 -13.21 -20.39 -31.32
N GLN A 64 -14.43 -20.14 -30.83
CA GLN A 64 -14.68 -19.17 -29.76
C GLN A 64 -14.13 -19.67 -28.43
N LEU A 65 -14.34 -20.95 -28.10
CA LEU A 65 -13.80 -21.58 -26.90
C LEU A 65 -12.26 -21.50 -26.84
N SER A 66 -11.58 -21.72 -27.98
CA SER A 66 -10.13 -21.58 -28.07
C SER A 66 -9.66 -20.16 -27.73
N ILE A 67 -10.38 -19.13 -28.18
CA ILE A 67 -10.08 -17.73 -27.85
C ILE A 67 -10.26 -17.47 -26.34
N VAL A 68 -11.36 -17.96 -25.75
CA VAL A 68 -11.62 -17.81 -24.31
C VAL A 68 -10.53 -18.49 -23.48
N ILE A 69 -10.06 -19.68 -23.87
CA ILE A 69 -8.96 -20.37 -23.19
C ILE A 69 -7.68 -19.54 -23.24
N ILE A 70 -7.33 -18.96 -24.40
CA ILE A 70 -6.16 -18.07 -24.53
C ILE A 70 -6.28 -16.86 -23.59
N LEU A 71 -7.47 -16.25 -23.51
CA LEU A 71 -7.74 -15.13 -22.62
C LEU A 71 -7.61 -15.53 -21.14
N TRP A 72 -8.08 -16.71 -20.75
CA TRP A 72 -7.90 -17.24 -19.39
C TRP A 72 -6.45 -17.52 -19.04
N VAL A 73 -5.66 -18.09 -19.96
CA VAL A 73 -4.22 -18.29 -19.76
C VAL A 73 -3.52 -16.94 -19.59
N ALA A 74 -3.85 -15.94 -20.42
CA ALA A 74 -3.33 -14.58 -20.27
C ALA A 74 -3.73 -13.97 -18.92
N ALA A 75 -4.99 -14.12 -18.50
CA ALA A 75 -5.47 -13.65 -17.20
C ALA A 75 -4.74 -14.32 -16.02
N ALA A 76 -4.45 -15.62 -16.11
CA ALA A 76 -3.71 -16.36 -15.10
C ALA A 76 -2.26 -15.84 -14.96
N LEU A 77 -1.59 -15.53 -16.07
CA LEU A 77 -0.25 -14.93 -16.04
C LEU A 77 -0.26 -13.54 -15.39
N VAL A 78 -1.27 -12.74 -15.70
CA VAL A 78 -1.46 -11.41 -15.10
C VAL A 78 -1.74 -11.53 -13.61
N LEU A 79 -2.54 -12.52 -13.20
CA LEU A 79 -2.83 -12.79 -11.79
C LEU A 79 -1.57 -13.18 -11.01
N ALA A 80 -0.67 -13.99 -11.60
CA ALA A 80 0.62 -14.31 -10.97
C ALA A 80 1.45 -13.04 -10.72
N PHE A 81 1.48 -12.11 -11.68
CA PHE A 81 2.15 -10.82 -11.52
C PHE A 81 1.49 -9.93 -10.45
N VAL A 82 0.16 -9.93 -10.38
CA VAL A 82 -0.62 -9.23 -9.34
C VAL A 82 -0.23 -9.73 -7.94
N ILE A 83 -0.19 -11.04 -7.74
CA ILE A 83 0.20 -11.66 -6.46
C ILE A 83 1.64 -11.26 -6.10
N TYR A 84 2.54 -11.30 -7.07
CA TYR A 84 3.92 -10.87 -6.88
C TYR A 84 4.03 -9.38 -6.51
N ALA A 85 3.27 -8.50 -7.16
CA ALA A 85 3.26 -7.08 -6.85
C ALA A 85 2.71 -6.80 -5.44
N LEU A 86 1.65 -7.51 -5.02
CA LEU A 86 1.12 -7.43 -3.65
C LEU A 86 2.19 -7.83 -2.63
N PHE A 87 2.88 -8.94 -2.88
CA PHE A 87 3.98 -9.39 -2.04
C PHE A 87 5.09 -8.33 -1.90
N CYS A 88 5.52 -7.71 -3.01
CA CYS A 88 6.52 -6.65 -2.99
C CYS A 88 6.08 -5.43 -2.16
N ILE A 89 4.80 -5.03 -2.22
CA ILE A 89 4.28 -3.91 -1.42
C ILE A 89 4.33 -4.23 0.07
N THR A 90 4.07 -5.48 0.46
CA THR A 90 4.03 -5.91 1.85
C THR A 90 5.40 -6.26 2.44
N ASN A 91 6.34 -6.76 1.63
CA ASN A 91 7.58 -7.38 2.12
C ASN A 91 8.80 -6.43 2.14
N LEU A 92 8.59 -5.16 2.48
CA LEU A 92 9.66 -4.16 2.58
C LEU A 92 10.33 -4.14 3.95
N LYS A 93 11.54 -3.58 3.99
CA LYS A 93 12.30 -3.27 5.22
C LYS A 93 11.35 -2.73 6.29
N SER A 94 11.50 -3.24 7.52
CA SER A 94 10.76 -2.79 8.69
C SER A 94 10.74 -1.27 8.73
N ASP A 95 9.55 -0.68 8.66
CA ASP A 95 9.43 0.76 8.87
C ASP A 95 9.97 1.07 10.27
N GLU A 96 10.98 1.93 10.36
CA GLU A 96 11.57 2.30 11.64
C GLU A 96 10.63 3.26 12.36
N LEU A 97 10.20 2.86 13.54
CA LEU A 97 9.41 3.72 14.42
C LEU A 97 10.34 4.58 15.25
N VAL A 98 9.90 5.80 15.51
CA VAL A 98 10.54 6.64 16.52
C VAL A 98 10.44 5.93 17.87
N ASN A 99 11.45 6.10 18.72
CA ASN A 99 11.50 5.46 20.03
C ASN A 99 10.24 5.74 20.86
N SER A 100 9.86 4.76 21.67
CA SER A 100 8.72 4.88 22.58
C SER A 100 8.94 5.96 23.64
N ASN A 101 7.84 6.47 24.20
CA ASN A 101 7.91 7.45 25.31
C ASN A 101 8.78 6.95 26.47
N SER A 102 8.74 5.65 26.78
CA SER A 102 9.58 5.04 27.82
C SER A 102 11.07 5.06 27.47
N GLU A 103 11.44 4.82 26.22
CA GLU A 103 12.84 4.85 25.78
C GLU A 103 13.37 6.29 25.76
N MET A 104 12.53 7.25 25.35
CA MET A 104 12.86 8.67 25.40
C MET A 104 13.08 9.17 26.83
N GLU A 105 12.24 8.74 27.78
CA GLU A 105 12.38 9.11 29.18
C GLU A 105 13.62 8.48 29.82
N ASN A 106 13.92 7.23 29.48
CA ASN A 106 15.16 6.57 29.89
C ASN A 106 16.41 7.29 29.34
N TYR A 107 16.35 7.78 28.10
CA TYR A 107 17.43 8.57 27.52
C TYR A 107 17.62 9.91 28.24
N ARG A 108 16.53 10.63 28.58
CA ARG A 108 16.61 11.84 29.42
C ARG A 108 17.27 11.57 30.77
N ASN A 109 16.89 10.48 31.44
CA ASN A 109 17.48 10.08 32.71
C ASN A 109 18.98 9.75 32.57
N THR A 110 19.36 9.12 31.46
CA THR A 110 20.77 8.81 31.14
C THR A 110 21.58 10.09 30.93
N LEU A 111 21.05 11.05 30.18
CA LEU A 111 21.68 12.36 29.98
C LEU A 111 21.85 13.12 31.31
N ARG A 112 20.83 13.08 32.17
CA ARG A 112 20.87 13.70 33.51
C ARG A 112 21.98 13.08 34.36
N GLN A 113 22.02 11.75 34.46
CA GLN A 113 23.04 11.03 35.24
C GLN A 113 24.45 11.26 34.68
N HIS A 114 24.59 11.29 33.36
CA HIS A 114 25.86 11.59 32.69
C HIS A 114 26.37 12.98 33.06
N TYR A 115 25.51 14.00 33.04
CA TYR A 115 25.92 15.37 33.34
C TYR A 115 26.25 15.57 34.83
N ILE A 116 25.40 15.06 35.74
CA ILE A 116 25.62 15.19 37.19
C ILE A 116 26.89 14.45 37.64
N SER A 117 27.19 13.28 37.05
CA SER A 117 28.40 12.53 37.37
C SER A 117 29.70 13.23 36.96
N HIS A 118 29.67 14.04 35.88
CA HIS A 118 30.83 14.80 35.41
C HIS A 118 30.91 16.21 36.02
N PHE A 119 29.80 16.77 36.44
CA PHE A 119 29.70 18.10 37.05
C PHE A 119 28.86 18.03 38.33
N PRO A 120 29.43 17.50 39.44
CA PRO A 120 28.69 17.27 40.69
C PRO A 120 28.17 18.54 41.36
N ASP A 121 28.80 19.69 41.11
CA ASP A 121 28.38 21.01 41.63
C ASP A 121 27.49 21.79 40.65
N ALA A 122 26.98 21.15 39.59
CA ALA A 122 26.14 21.81 38.61
C ALA A 122 24.79 22.25 39.21
N THR A 123 24.39 23.48 38.89
CA THR A 123 23.04 23.95 39.19
C THR A 123 21.99 23.15 38.41
N GLU A 124 20.82 22.94 38.99
CA GLU A 124 19.70 22.25 38.34
C GLU A 124 19.31 22.91 37.00
N GLN A 125 19.44 24.23 36.91
CA GLN A 125 19.19 24.97 35.67
C GLN A 125 20.17 24.59 34.56
N ALA A 126 21.47 24.49 34.85
CA ALA A 126 22.48 24.07 33.88
C ALA A 126 22.29 22.60 33.44
N VAL A 127 21.90 21.73 34.38
CA VAL A 127 21.56 20.32 34.09
C VAL A 127 20.39 20.24 33.11
N ASN A 128 19.30 20.98 33.38
CA ASN A 128 18.10 20.94 32.54
C ASN A 128 18.37 21.54 31.15
N THR A 129 19.12 22.64 31.03
CA THR A 129 19.50 23.21 29.73
C THR A 129 20.30 22.21 28.89
N TYR A 130 21.29 21.52 29.48
CA TYR A 130 22.05 20.49 28.76
C TYR A 130 21.16 19.33 28.30
N ILE A 131 20.27 18.83 29.17
CA ILE A 131 19.35 17.75 28.82
C ILE A 131 18.46 18.16 27.66
N ASP A 132 17.86 19.34 27.72
CA ASP A 132 16.94 19.81 26.69
C ASP A 132 17.65 19.99 25.34
N ASP A 133 18.86 20.57 25.32
CA ASP A 133 19.65 20.74 24.09
C ASP A 133 20.04 19.39 23.47
N GLN A 134 20.57 18.46 24.26
CA GLN A 134 20.97 17.13 23.77
C GLN A 134 19.77 16.30 23.35
N PHE A 135 18.66 16.38 24.09
CA PHE A 135 17.43 15.70 23.76
C PHE A 135 16.82 16.24 22.46
N LEU A 136 16.89 17.55 22.23
CA LEU A 136 16.41 18.17 21.00
C LEU A 136 17.22 17.71 19.77
N ILE A 137 18.56 17.62 19.90
CA ILE A 137 19.43 17.06 18.85
C ILE A 137 19.08 15.60 18.58
N TYR A 138 18.92 14.80 19.63
CA TYR A 138 18.57 13.38 19.53
C TYR A 138 17.22 13.18 18.82
N LEU A 139 16.18 13.92 19.22
CA LEU A 139 14.87 13.85 18.57
C LEU A 139 14.94 14.26 17.11
N THR A 140 15.66 15.34 16.80
CA THR A 140 15.83 15.83 15.42
C THR A 140 16.46 14.74 14.55
N SER A 141 17.50 14.07 15.07
CA SER A 141 18.15 12.95 14.39
C SER A 141 17.21 11.77 14.17
N GLN A 142 16.48 11.33 15.22
CA GLN A 142 15.53 10.23 15.13
C GLN A 142 14.44 10.49 14.10
N TYR A 143 13.74 11.62 14.18
CA TYR A 143 12.68 11.95 13.23
C TYR A 143 13.20 12.06 11.80
N SER A 144 14.38 12.66 11.59
CA SER A 144 14.97 12.76 10.26
C SER A 144 15.32 11.38 9.66
N SER A 145 15.91 10.48 10.45
CA SER A 145 16.28 9.14 10.02
C SER A 145 15.04 8.29 9.71
N CYS A 146 14.07 8.28 10.64
CA CYS A 146 12.83 7.54 10.44
C CYS A 146 12.06 8.07 9.23
N SER A 147 11.96 9.40 9.04
CA SER A 147 11.29 9.99 7.89
C SER A 147 11.94 9.56 6.57
N ALA A 148 13.27 9.56 6.49
CA ALA A 148 14.00 9.13 5.29
C ALA A 148 13.71 7.67 4.92
N ILE A 149 13.71 6.76 5.90
CA ILE A 149 13.40 5.34 5.67
C ILE A 149 11.94 5.17 5.21
N PHE A 150 11.02 5.87 5.86
CA PHE A 150 9.62 5.88 5.47
C PHE A 150 9.41 6.40 4.04
N TYR A 151 10.12 7.47 3.66
CA TYR A 151 10.11 8.01 2.30
C TYR A 151 10.57 6.97 1.28
N GLU A 152 11.72 6.34 1.48
CA GLU A 152 12.26 5.33 0.56
C GLU A 152 11.31 4.14 0.39
N ASN A 153 10.79 3.64 1.51
CA ASN A 153 9.82 2.55 1.51
C ASN A 153 8.53 2.95 0.78
N ASN A 154 8.03 4.17 1.00
CA ASN A 154 6.83 4.67 0.35
C ASN A 154 7.01 4.87 -1.16
N VAL A 155 8.16 5.37 -1.60
CA VAL A 155 8.49 5.46 -3.03
C VAL A 155 8.50 4.07 -3.68
N TYR A 156 9.09 3.08 -3.01
CA TYR A 156 9.07 1.70 -3.50
C TYR A 156 7.63 1.15 -3.56
N ARG A 157 6.85 1.29 -2.48
CA ARG A 157 5.44 0.85 -2.42
C ARG A 157 4.62 1.49 -3.52
N GLN A 158 4.79 2.80 -3.75
CA GLN A 158 4.06 3.53 -4.79
C GLN A 158 4.40 3.04 -6.21
N LYS A 159 5.67 2.75 -6.49
CA LYS A 159 6.09 2.17 -7.78
C LYS A 159 5.42 0.82 -8.03
N TRP A 160 5.33 -0.04 -7.02
CA TRP A 160 4.64 -1.32 -7.13
C TRP A 160 3.13 -1.19 -7.15
N LEU A 161 2.55 -0.24 -6.43
CA LEU A 161 1.12 0.06 -6.48
C LEU A 161 0.71 0.51 -7.90
N ALA A 162 1.55 1.31 -8.57
CA ALA A 162 1.29 1.68 -9.96
C ALA A 162 1.31 0.46 -10.90
N ARG A 163 2.25 -0.47 -10.71
CA ARG A 163 2.28 -1.74 -11.45
C ARG A 163 1.05 -2.59 -11.17
N LEU A 164 0.66 -2.71 -9.91
CA LEU A 164 -0.55 -3.41 -9.48
C LEU A 164 -1.81 -2.81 -10.14
N ALA A 165 -1.91 -1.47 -10.20
CA ALA A 165 -3.02 -0.79 -10.85
C ALA A 165 -3.10 -1.16 -12.33
N VAL A 166 -1.99 -1.07 -13.07
CA VAL A 166 -1.94 -1.44 -14.50
C VAL A 166 -2.37 -2.88 -14.72
N SER A 167 -1.85 -3.83 -13.93
CA SER A 167 -2.21 -5.24 -14.04
C SER A 167 -3.66 -5.52 -13.67
N SER A 168 -4.20 -4.82 -12.68
CA SER A 168 -5.62 -4.93 -12.30
C SER A 168 -6.54 -4.43 -13.41
N TYR A 169 -6.20 -3.32 -14.06
CA TYR A 169 -6.96 -2.83 -15.23
C TYR A 169 -6.87 -3.80 -16.41
N LEU A 170 -5.72 -4.39 -16.66
CA LEU A 170 -5.56 -5.37 -17.73
C LEU A 170 -6.39 -6.64 -17.46
N LEU A 171 -6.43 -7.11 -16.21
CA LEU A 171 -7.30 -8.21 -15.78
C LEU A 171 -8.79 -7.87 -16.00
N LEU A 172 -9.18 -6.64 -15.70
CA LEU A 172 -10.55 -6.15 -15.90
C LEU A 172 -10.92 -6.12 -17.39
N ILE A 173 -10.02 -5.65 -18.26
CA ILE A 173 -10.24 -5.66 -19.72
C ILE A 173 -10.37 -7.09 -20.24
N LEU A 174 -9.49 -8.01 -19.82
CA LEU A 174 -9.57 -9.42 -20.22
C LEU A 174 -10.89 -10.05 -19.77
N THR A 175 -11.28 -9.80 -18.52
CA THR A 175 -12.55 -10.30 -17.96
C THR A 175 -13.75 -9.74 -18.72
N PHE A 176 -13.73 -8.45 -19.05
CA PHE A 176 -14.78 -7.81 -19.83
C PHE A 176 -14.92 -8.43 -21.23
N ILE A 177 -13.81 -8.71 -21.92
CA ILE A 177 -13.85 -9.39 -23.22
C ILE A 177 -14.46 -10.79 -23.08
N VAL A 178 -14.05 -11.56 -22.06
CA VAL A 178 -14.65 -12.88 -21.78
C VAL A 178 -16.14 -12.77 -21.48
N SER A 179 -16.58 -11.75 -20.72
CA SER A 179 -17.98 -11.50 -20.44
C SER A 179 -18.81 -11.21 -21.70
N MET A 180 -18.21 -10.63 -22.75
CA MET A 180 -18.92 -10.43 -24.02
C MET A 180 -19.23 -11.76 -24.72
N PHE A 181 -18.32 -12.73 -24.69
CA PHE A 181 -18.60 -14.08 -25.20
C PHE A 181 -19.70 -14.77 -24.40
N PHE A 182 -19.69 -14.61 -23.08
CA PHE A 182 -20.74 -15.14 -22.20
C PHE A 182 -22.11 -14.53 -22.52
N LEU A 183 -22.19 -13.20 -22.66
CA LEU A 183 -23.44 -12.51 -23.02
C LEU A 183 -23.94 -12.93 -24.40
N TYR A 184 -23.05 -13.07 -25.37
CA TYR A 184 -23.38 -13.55 -26.70
C TYR A 184 -24.02 -14.94 -26.66
N GLN A 185 -23.37 -15.90 -25.98
CA GLN A 185 -23.87 -17.27 -25.85
C GLN A 185 -25.23 -17.32 -25.14
N LYS A 186 -25.41 -16.52 -24.09
CA LYS A 186 -26.65 -16.45 -23.33
C LYS A 186 -27.81 -15.91 -24.17
N ILE A 187 -27.57 -14.83 -24.92
CA ILE A 187 -28.57 -14.24 -25.81
C ILE A 187 -28.94 -15.20 -26.95
N GLU A 188 -27.96 -15.87 -27.57
CA GLU A 188 -28.21 -16.84 -28.64
C GLU A 188 -29.01 -18.05 -28.15
N GLY A 189 -28.70 -18.55 -26.95
CA GLY A 189 -29.46 -19.63 -26.29
C GLY A 189 -30.91 -19.24 -25.98
N ASP A 190 -31.13 -18.01 -25.48
CA ASP A 190 -32.47 -17.50 -25.20
C ASP A 190 -33.32 -17.37 -26.49
N ILE A 191 -32.71 -16.92 -27.60
CA ILE A 191 -33.40 -16.82 -28.91
C ILE A 191 -33.77 -18.19 -29.47
N MET A 192 -32.88 -19.18 -29.38
CA MET A 192 -33.16 -20.55 -29.85
C MET A 192 -34.24 -21.27 -29.02
N SER A 193 -34.33 -21.00 -27.72
CA SER A 193 -35.36 -21.61 -26.87
C SER A 193 -36.77 -21.05 -27.15
N GLN A 194 -36.88 -19.77 -27.50
CA GLN A 194 -38.16 -19.14 -27.88
C GLN A 194 -38.67 -19.58 -29.25
N SER A 195 -37.79 -19.94 -30.20
CA SER A 195 -38.22 -20.39 -31.53
C SER A 195 -38.74 -21.84 -31.56
N GLN A 196 -38.51 -22.65 -30.52
CA GLN A 196 -39.00 -24.04 -30.41
C GLN A 196 -40.39 -24.20 -29.78
N THR A 197 -41.06 -23.12 -29.35
CA THR A 197 -42.37 -23.19 -28.67
C THR A 197 -43.60 -23.10 -29.58
N ILE A 198 -43.45 -23.12 -30.91
CA ILE A 198 -44.60 -23.16 -31.83
C ILE A 198 -45.10 -24.62 -31.92
N PRO A 199 -46.29 -24.96 -31.39
CA PRO A 199 -46.82 -26.32 -31.47
C PRO A 199 -47.11 -26.70 -32.92
N PRO A 200 -46.91 -27.98 -33.30
CA PRO A 200 -47.24 -28.44 -34.65
C PRO A 200 -48.74 -28.23 -34.94
N PRO A 201 -49.11 -27.90 -36.19
CA PRO A 201 -50.50 -27.70 -36.56
C PRO A 201 -51.31 -28.99 -36.32
N PRO A 202 -52.54 -28.88 -35.82
CA PRO A 202 -53.39 -30.04 -35.58
C PRO A 202 -53.69 -30.78 -36.89
N PRO A 203 -53.85 -32.12 -36.83
CA PRO A 203 -54.10 -32.98 -37.99
C PRO A 203 -55.44 -32.71 -38.68
#